data_AF-A0A7J4PRR8-F1
#
_entry.id   AF-A0A7J4PRR8-F1
#
_cell.length_a   1.000
_cell.length_b   1.000
_cell.length_c   1.000
_cell.angle_alpha   90.00
_cell.angle_beta   90.00
_cell.angle_gamma   90.00
#
_symmetry.space_group_name_H-M   'P 1'
#
loop_
_entity.id
_entity.type
_entity.pdbx_description
1 polymer ?
#
loop_
_entity_poly.entity_id
_entity_poly.type
_entity_poly.pdbx_seq_one_letter_code
_entity_poly.pdbx_strand_id
1 'polypeptide(L)'
;MIKKNIKLVSGLVLLVILIAVGMAQGAATLKVCECRACGCQYLSIQEAIDKASPGDVVLVRSGNFHGNINVTKPISLIGERWHGGDLPLINADGNGSAITVNADKATVENIRVTNSGNDSSDAGIRVVSDNCTIRKNTASQNGGAGIILENARNCTVQDNVARGNAYGINLFNSSDNDLYQNWIYNNTVIDAFDDDFNHWDSGVKGNYYGSFNCTDENNDTICDSAYNITGAASFDRYPMVGSALSLLLR
;
A
#
# COMPACT_ATOMS: atom_id res chain seq x y z
N MET A 1 70.94 29.62 29.30
CA MET A 1 70.66 28.17 29.44
C MET A 1 69.65 28.03 30.57
N ILE A 2 68.45 27.44 30.48
CA ILE A 2 67.81 26.50 29.55
C ILE A 2 66.26 26.65 29.65
N LYS A 3 65.64 26.45 28.50
CA LYS A 3 64.25 26.22 28.06
C LYS A 3 63.20 25.60 29.03
N LYS A 4 61.92 26.04 28.86
CA LYS A 4 60.65 25.28 28.64
C LYS A 4 60.14 24.37 29.82
N ASN A 5 58.85 24.14 30.13
CA ASN A 5 57.58 24.20 29.39
C ASN A 5 56.36 23.68 30.22
N ILE A 6 55.15 24.21 29.92
CA ILE A 6 53.78 23.58 29.84
C ILE A 6 52.96 23.28 31.13
N LYS A 7 51.66 23.64 31.03
CA LYS A 7 50.39 23.06 31.56
C LYS A 7 49.74 23.97 32.61
N LEU A 8 48.50 24.44 32.49
CA LEU A 8 47.29 23.85 31.93
C LEU A 8 46.32 24.97 31.48
N VAL A 9 45.80 24.91 30.27
CA VAL A 9 44.62 25.69 29.86
C VAL A 9 43.41 25.00 30.49
N SER A 10 42.82 25.55 31.56
CA SER A 10 41.53 25.08 32.05
C SER A 10 40.43 25.84 31.31
N GLY A 11 40.24 25.47 30.05
CA GLY A 11 39.08 25.89 29.27
C GLY A 11 37.83 25.38 29.96
N LEU A 12 37.04 26.30 30.51
CA LEU A 12 35.68 26.03 30.94
C LEU A 12 34.85 25.79 29.67
N VAL A 13 34.88 24.57 29.15
CA VAL A 13 33.97 24.14 28.08
C VAL A 13 32.60 24.03 28.73
N LEU A 14 31.82 25.11 28.64
CA LEU A 14 30.41 25.12 28.96
C LEU A 14 29.70 24.26 27.90
N LEU A 15 29.62 22.95 28.15
CA LEU A 15 28.85 22.02 27.35
C LEU A 15 27.35 22.30 27.63
N VAL A 16 26.76 23.22 26.86
CA VAL A 16 25.31 23.37 26.81
C VAL A 16 24.76 22.14 26.07
N ILE A 17 24.41 21.11 26.83
CA ILE A 17 23.61 20.00 26.32
C ILE A 17 22.20 20.59 26.09
N LEU A 18 21.93 21.02 24.85
CA LEU A 18 20.57 21.22 24.38
C LEU A 18 19.90 19.86 24.34
N ILE A 19 19.23 19.50 25.45
CA ILE A 19 18.23 18.44 25.43
C ILE A 19 17.08 19.02 24.59
N ALA A 20 17.11 18.75 23.29
CA ALA A 20 15.92 18.85 22.48
C ALA A 20 14.95 17.82 23.05
N VAL A 21 14.11 18.24 23.99
CA VAL A 21 12.92 17.51 24.38
C VAL A 21 12.08 17.50 23.13
N GLY A 22 12.24 16.45 22.31
CA GLY A 22 11.35 16.16 21.21
C GLY A 22 9.97 15.98 21.82
N MET A 23 9.17 17.05 21.82
CA MET A 23 7.75 16.90 22.02
C MET A 23 7.32 15.89 20.97
N ALA A 24 6.76 14.76 21.41
CA ALA A 24 6.02 13.88 20.52
C ALA A 24 4.86 14.70 19.97
N GLN A 25 5.11 15.44 18.88
CA GLN A 25 4.04 16.03 18.11
C GLN A 25 3.23 14.84 17.62
N GLY A 26 1.96 14.79 18.03
CA GLY A 26 1.04 13.81 17.45
C GLY A 26 1.08 13.93 15.94
N ALA A 27 0.92 12.80 15.25
CA ALA A 27 0.88 12.75 13.79
C ALA A 27 -0.06 13.83 13.24
N ALA A 28 0.47 14.72 12.39
CA ALA A 28 -0.34 15.74 11.75
C ALA A 28 -1.21 15.12 10.66
N THR A 29 -2.36 15.73 10.38
CA THR A 29 -3.20 15.35 9.24
C THR A 29 -3.18 16.44 8.17
N LEU A 30 -2.59 16.11 7.03
CA LEU A 30 -2.53 16.97 5.84
C LEU A 30 -3.68 16.60 4.92
N LYS A 31 -4.62 17.52 4.71
CA LYS A 31 -5.86 17.26 3.94
C LYS A 31 -5.72 17.69 2.49
N VAL A 32 -6.09 16.80 1.57
CA VAL A 32 -6.05 17.00 0.12
C VAL A 32 -7.47 16.95 -0.46
N CYS A 33 -7.83 17.93 -1.29
CA CYS A 33 -9.11 18.01 -2.00
C CYS A 33 -8.90 18.44 -3.44
N GLU A 34 -9.84 18.10 -4.33
CA GLU A 34 -9.87 18.61 -5.71
C GLU A 34 -10.24 20.10 -5.80
N CYS A 35 -10.91 20.65 -4.76
CA CYS A 35 -11.42 22.02 -4.77
C CYS A 35 -10.88 22.89 -3.63
N ARG A 36 -10.54 24.16 -3.92
CA ARG A 36 -10.08 25.12 -2.90
C ARG A 36 -11.18 25.46 -1.88
N ALA A 37 -12.44 25.50 -2.30
CA ALA A 37 -13.57 25.78 -1.43
C ALA A 37 -13.88 24.63 -0.43
N CYS A 38 -13.25 23.47 -0.59
CA CYS A 38 -13.49 22.28 0.21
C CYS A 38 -12.79 22.30 1.59
N GLY A 39 -11.99 23.35 1.88
CA GLY A 39 -11.31 23.52 3.16
C GLY A 39 -10.07 22.64 3.37
N CYS A 40 -9.51 22.07 2.30
CA CYS A 40 -8.25 21.34 2.35
C CYS A 40 -7.03 22.26 2.27
N GLN A 41 -5.92 21.81 2.83
CA GLN A 41 -4.63 22.53 2.83
C GLN A 41 -3.94 22.41 1.47
N TYR A 42 -4.13 21.26 0.80
CA TYR A 42 -3.44 20.90 -0.43
C TYR A 42 -4.44 20.54 -1.54
N LEU A 43 -4.03 20.78 -2.77
CA LEU A 43 -4.73 20.32 -3.99
C LEU A 43 -4.02 19.16 -4.67
N SER A 44 -2.72 18.99 -4.39
CA SER A 44 -1.90 17.89 -4.90
C SER A 44 -1.61 16.90 -3.79
N ILE A 45 -1.83 15.61 -4.07
CA ILE A 45 -1.46 14.52 -3.16
C ILE A 45 0.06 14.52 -2.95
N GLN A 46 0.84 14.65 -4.03
CA GLN A 46 2.30 14.64 -3.95
C GLN A 46 2.82 15.82 -3.11
N GLU A 47 2.24 17.02 -3.25
CA GLU A 47 2.64 18.16 -2.44
C GLU A 47 2.40 17.90 -0.94
N ALA A 48 1.27 17.29 -0.58
CA ALA A 48 1.00 16.92 0.81
C ALA A 48 2.01 15.88 1.32
N ILE A 49 2.36 14.86 0.52
CA ILE A 49 3.41 13.88 0.86
C ILE A 49 4.76 14.57 1.05
N ASP A 50 5.12 15.49 0.16
CA ASP A 50 6.39 16.22 0.22
C ASP A 50 6.49 17.11 1.46
N LYS A 51 5.36 17.61 1.98
CA LYS A 51 5.28 18.39 3.23
C LYS A 51 5.11 17.57 4.50
N ALA A 52 4.56 16.35 4.40
CA ALA A 52 4.36 15.47 5.55
C ALA A 52 5.69 15.10 6.23
N SER A 53 5.64 14.96 7.54
CA SER A 53 6.71 14.35 8.35
C SER A 53 6.48 12.86 8.51
N PRO A 54 7.53 12.06 8.78
CA PRO A 54 7.37 10.66 9.22
C PRO A 54 6.31 10.50 10.31
N GLY A 55 5.38 9.57 10.11
CA GLY A 55 4.25 9.31 11.01
C GLY A 55 2.97 10.10 10.72
N ASP A 56 3.03 11.12 9.85
CA ASP A 56 1.84 11.91 9.50
C ASP A 56 0.82 11.13 8.66
N VAL A 57 -0.40 11.68 8.61
CA VAL A 57 -1.49 11.22 7.75
C VAL A 57 -1.69 12.21 6.61
N VAL A 58 -1.63 11.72 5.37
CA VAL A 58 -2.13 12.44 4.19
C VAL A 58 -3.54 11.93 3.90
N LEU A 59 -4.54 12.74 4.25
CA LEU A 59 -5.96 12.41 4.11
C LEU A 59 -6.50 12.98 2.80
N VAL A 60 -6.79 12.10 1.84
CA VAL A 60 -7.28 12.46 0.50
C VAL A 60 -8.78 12.28 0.45
N ARG A 61 -9.52 13.37 0.24
CA ARG A 61 -10.97 13.33 0.11
C ARG A 61 -11.41 12.93 -1.29
N SER A 62 -12.68 12.54 -1.43
CA SER A 62 -13.35 12.34 -2.71
C SER A 62 -12.93 13.36 -3.77
N GLY A 63 -12.56 12.85 -4.94
CA GLY A 63 -12.08 13.62 -6.08
C GLY A 63 -11.40 12.71 -7.10
N ASN A 64 -11.13 13.27 -8.28
CA ASN A 64 -10.35 12.61 -9.32
C ASN A 64 -8.97 13.26 -9.43
N PHE A 65 -7.94 12.49 -9.11
CA PHE A 65 -6.55 12.92 -9.14
C PHE A 65 -5.86 12.23 -10.31
N HIS A 66 -4.96 12.96 -10.97
CA HIS A 66 -4.25 12.52 -12.16
C HIS A 66 -2.73 12.49 -11.90
N GLY A 67 -2.04 11.60 -12.61
CA GLY A 67 -0.60 11.38 -12.49
C GLY A 67 -0.21 10.32 -11.46
N ASN A 68 1.09 10.20 -11.24
CA ASN A 68 1.70 9.16 -10.41
C ASN A 68 2.03 9.71 -9.01
N ILE A 69 1.69 8.95 -7.96
CA ILE A 69 1.96 9.29 -6.58
C ILE A 69 3.14 8.48 -6.05
N ASN A 70 4.12 9.15 -5.44
CA ASN A 70 5.29 8.52 -4.85
C ASN A 70 5.31 8.74 -3.33
N VAL A 71 5.06 7.67 -2.57
CA VAL A 71 5.09 7.67 -1.11
C VAL A 71 6.54 7.42 -0.66
N THR A 72 7.26 8.49 -0.35
CA THR A 72 8.70 8.48 -0.04
C THR A 72 9.02 8.57 1.46
N LYS A 73 8.00 8.57 2.32
CA LYS A 73 8.12 8.71 3.78
C LYS A 73 7.20 7.72 4.48
N PRO A 74 7.50 7.30 5.72
CA PRO A 74 6.67 6.40 6.51
C PRO A 74 5.41 7.14 7.00
N ILE A 75 4.46 7.37 6.10
CA ILE A 75 3.20 8.09 6.34
C ILE A 75 2.02 7.16 6.11
N SER A 76 0.83 7.60 6.53
CA SER A 76 -0.42 6.97 6.12
C SER A 76 -1.10 7.81 5.03
N LEU A 77 -1.19 7.27 3.82
CA LEU A 77 -1.96 7.83 2.72
C LEU A 77 -3.36 7.20 2.73
N ILE A 78 -4.36 7.97 3.17
CA ILE A 78 -5.71 7.46 3.46
C ILE A 78 -6.75 8.21 2.64
N GLY A 79 -7.61 7.47 1.95
CA GLY A 79 -8.80 8.02 1.29
C GLY A 79 -10.00 8.16 2.22
N GLU A 80 -10.76 9.25 2.06
CA GLU A 80 -11.99 9.55 2.79
C GLU A 80 -13.13 9.89 1.82
N ARG A 81 -14.28 9.24 1.98
CA ARG A 81 -15.52 9.66 1.30
C ARG A 81 -15.95 11.02 1.84
N TRP A 82 -16.28 11.95 0.95
CA TRP A 82 -16.63 13.32 1.30
C TRP A 82 -17.91 13.75 0.59
N HIS A 83 -18.87 14.31 1.33
CA HIS A 83 -20.18 14.77 0.84
C HIS A 83 -20.95 13.75 -0.03
N GLY A 84 -20.93 12.48 0.36
CA GLY A 84 -21.61 11.41 -0.38
C GLY A 84 -20.90 10.98 -1.67
N GLY A 85 -19.69 11.49 -1.92
CA GLY A 85 -18.84 11.04 -3.02
C GLY A 85 -18.21 9.67 -2.78
N ASP A 86 -17.60 9.14 -3.85
CA ASP A 86 -16.78 7.94 -3.78
C ASP A 86 -15.41 8.19 -3.13
N LEU A 87 -14.73 7.11 -2.73
CA LEU A 87 -13.32 7.19 -2.33
C LEU A 87 -12.50 7.87 -3.43
N PRO A 88 -11.41 8.59 -3.10
CA PRO A 88 -10.60 9.27 -4.11
C PRO A 88 -10.12 8.30 -5.20
N LEU A 89 -10.16 8.75 -6.45
CA LEU A 89 -9.59 8.05 -7.60
C LEU A 89 -8.25 8.67 -7.96
N ILE A 90 -7.22 7.84 -8.12
CA ILE A 90 -5.95 8.23 -8.74
C ILE A 90 -5.86 7.53 -10.10
N ASN A 91 -5.76 8.32 -11.15
CA ASN A 91 -5.63 7.88 -12.53
C ASN A 91 -4.17 8.09 -12.97
N ALA A 92 -3.48 7.03 -13.34
CA ALA A 92 -2.09 7.08 -13.81
C ALA A 92 -1.94 7.50 -15.28
N ASP A 93 -3.03 7.86 -15.96
CA ASP A 93 -3.05 8.39 -17.33
C ASP A 93 -2.37 7.48 -18.37
N GLY A 94 -2.38 6.17 -18.13
CA GLY A 94 -1.81 5.14 -19.01
C GLY A 94 -0.29 5.05 -18.94
N ASN A 95 0.34 5.62 -17.91
CA ASN A 95 1.80 5.67 -17.78
C ASN A 95 2.27 5.39 -16.35
N GLY A 96 3.16 4.43 -16.17
CA GLY A 96 3.73 4.11 -14.86
C GLY A 96 2.70 3.52 -13.88
N SER A 97 3.10 3.42 -12.61
CA SER A 97 2.19 3.01 -11.53
C SER A 97 1.40 4.18 -10.95
N ALA A 98 0.14 3.98 -10.55
CA ALA A 98 -0.66 5.06 -9.96
C ALA A 98 -0.14 5.47 -8.56
N ILE A 99 0.21 4.50 -7.73
CA ILE A 99 0.91 4.71 -6.46
C ILE A 99 2.15 3.83 -6.42
N THR A 100 3.31 4.42 -6.13
CA THR A 100 4.53 3.71 -5.78
C THR A 100 4.88 3.98 -4.31
N VAL A 101 5.02 2.91 -3.53
CA VAL A 101 5.40 2.95 -2.12
C VAL A 101 6.89 2.66 -2.00
N ASN A 102 7.66 3.72 -1.74
CA ASN A 102 9.14 3.74 -1.67
C ASN A 102 9.66 3.96 -0.25
N ALA A 103 8.80 3.84 0.77
CA ALA A 103 9.20 3.98 2.15
C ALA A 103 8.64 2.87 3.02
N ASP A 104 9.52 2.30 3.84
CA ASP A 104 9.15 1.31 4.84
C ASP A 104 8.08 1.87 5.78
N LYS A 105 7.22 1.01 6.32
CA LYS A 105 6.19 1.38 7.30
C LYS A 105 5.14 2.38 6.78
N ALA A 106 5.10 2.61 5.48
CA ALA A 106 4.02 3.37 4.86
C ALA A 106 2.71 2.57 4.84
N THR A 107 1.59 3.28 4.93
CA THR A 107 0.25 2.73 4.76
C THR A 107 -0.44 3.36 3.57
N VAL A 108 -1.09 2.56 2.73
CA VAL A 108 -2.03 3.02 1.70
C VAL A 108 -3.39 2.41 1.97
N GLU A 109 -4.40 3.24 2.20
CA GLU A 109 -5.73 2.78 2.58
C GLU A 109 -6.87 3.53 1.90
N ASN A 110 -7.96 2.82 1.56
CA ASN A 110 -9.22 3.38 1.07
C ASN A 110 -9.09 4.24 -0.20
N ILE A 111 -8.23 3.85 -1.14
CA ILE A 111 -8.02 4.58 -2.40
C ILE A 111 -8.40 3.72 -3.59
N ARG A 112 -8.99 4.35 -4.61
CA ARG A 112 -9.21 3.74 -5.92
C ARG A 112 -8.07 4.14 -6.86
N VAL A 113 -7.49 3.19 -7.56
CA VAL A 113 -6.40 3.42 -8.54
C VAL A 113 -6.74 2.77 -9.88
N THR A 114 -6.41 3.45 -10.98
CA THR A 114 -6.77 3.00 -12.33
C THR A 114 -5.76 3.44 -13.38
N ASN A 115 -5.83 2.77 -14.54
CA ASN A 115 -5.19 3.22 -15.78
C ASN A 115 -3.67 3.40 -15.64
N SER A 116 -3.00 2.46 -14.99
CA SER A 116 -1.53 2.33 -15.05
C SER A 116 -1.04 2.16 -16.48
N GLY A 117 0.27 2.27 -16.68
CA GLY A 117 0.93 1.78 -17.88
C GLY A 117 0.87 0.25 -18.01
N ASN A 118 1.51 -0.27 -19.05
CA ASN A 118 1.46 -1.68 -19.45
C ASN A 118 2.79 -2.42 -19.23
N ASP A 119 3.80 -1.77 -18.67
CA ASP A 119 5.09 -2.42 -18.42
C ASP A 119 4.96 -3.45 -17.30
N SER A 120 5.86 -4.44 -17.26
CA SER A 120 5.81 -5.52 -16.25
C SER A 120 5.92 -5.02 -14.80
N SER A 121 6.46 -3.81 -14.61
CA SER A 121 6.59 -3.15 -13.31
C SER A 121 5.50 -2.11 -13.04
N ASP A 122 4.54 -1.94 -13.96
CA ASP A 122 3.44 -1.00 -13.79
C ASP A 122 2.29 -1.65 -13.03
N ALA A 123 1.70 -0.88 -12.12
CA ALA A 123 0.59 -1.36 -11.32
C ALA A 123 -0.36 -0.23 -10.90
N GLY A 124 -1.56 -0.61 -10.45
CA GLY A 124 -2.36 0.29 -9.62
C GLY A 124 -1.60 0.72 -8.37
N ILE A 125 -1.06 -0.24 -7.62
CA ILE A 125 -0.22 0.00 -6.44
C ILE A 125 1.05 -0.85 -6.55
N ARG A 126 2.22 -0.21 -6.57
CA ARG A 126 3.53 -0.89 -6.53
C ARG A 126 4.20 -0.64 -5.19
N VAL A 127 4.63 -1.70 -4.52
CA VAL A 127 5.32 -1.65 -3.22
C VAL A 127 6.74 -2.16 -3.40
N VAL A 128 7.73 -1.34 -3.06
CA VAL A 128 9.16 -1.67 -3.16
C VAL A 128 9.88 -1.43 -1.83
N SER A 129 9.17 -1.66 -0.72
CA SER A 129 9.63 -1.33 0.64
C SER A 129 9.05 -2.30 1.67
N ASP A 130 9.68 -2.35 2.84
CA ASP A 130 9.39 -3.34 3.88
C ASP A 130 8.39 -2.81 4.92
N ASN A 131 7.69 -3.71 5.63
CA ASN A 131 6.78 -3.37 6.73
C ASN A 131 5.60 -2.46 6.33
N CYS A 132 5.17 -2.48 5.07
CA CYS A 132 4.08 -1.65 4.58
C CYS A 132 2.70 -2.28 4.85
N THR A 133 1.66 -1.45 4.88
CA THR A 133 0.27 -1.92 4.95
C THR A 133 -0.54 -1.37 3.79
N ILE A 134 -1.03 -2.27 2.93
CA ILE A 134 -1.88 -1.95 1.78
C ILE A 134 -3.25 -2.55 2.04
N ARG A 135 -4.25 -1.71 2.33
CA ARG A 135 -5.57 -2.23 2.70
C ARG A 135 -6.77 -1.46 2.19
N LYS A 136 -7.87 -2.16 1.92
CA LYS A 136 -9.15 -1.56 1.50
C LYS A 136 -9.05 -0.69 0.26
N ASN A 137 -8.06 -0.94 -0.59
CA ASN A 137 -7.90 -0.23 -1.85
C ASN A 137 -8.64 -0.97 -2.97
N THR A 138 -8.99 -0.24 -4.03
CA THR A 138 -9.49 -0.85 -5.27
C THR A 138 -8.52 -0.52 -6.40
N ALA A 139 -7.78 -1.52 -6.86
CA ALA A 139 -6.97 -1.45 -8.06
C ALA A 139 -7.71 -2.08 -9.22
N SER A 140 -8.16 -1.24 -10.16
CA SER A 140 -8.96 -1.71 -11.29
C SER A 140 -8.59 -1.08 -12.62
N GLN A 141 -8.74 -1.84 -13.71
CA GLN A 141 -8.51 -1.35 -15.07
C GLN A 141 -7.09 -0.79 -15.24
N ASN A 142 -6.10 -1.49 -14.69
CA ASN A 142 -4.69 -1.19 -14.86
C ASN A 142 -4.12 -2.03 -16.01
N GLY A 143 -3.29 -1.41 -16.85
CA GLY A 143 -2.62 -2.08 -17.96
C GLY A 143 -1.64 -3.16 -17.50
N GLY A 144 -1.03 -2.94 -16.34
CA GLY A 144 -0.19 -3.89 -15.63
C GLY A 144 -0.95 -4.62 -14.52
N ALA A 145 -0.32 -4.81 -13.37
CA ALA A 145 -0.95 -5.50 -12.25
C ALA A 145 -1.92 -4.60 -11.47
N GLY A 146 -2.83 -5.18 -10.69
CA GLY A 146 -3.57 -4.45 -9.67
C GLY A 146 -2.63 -3.98 -8.56
N ILE A 147 -1.94 -4.94 -7.94
CA ILE A 147 -0.96 -4.70 -6.86
C ILE A 147 0.31 -5.50 -7.14
N ILE A 148 1.49 -4.87 -7.00
CA ILE A 148 2.80 -5.52 -7.07
C ILE A 148 3.53 -5.29 -5.75
N LEU A 149 4.15 -6.35 -5.21
CA LEU A 149 5.24 -6.27 -4.24
C LEU A 149 6.53 -6.72 -4.93
N GLU A 150 7.57 -5.90 -4.84
CA GLU A 150 8.85 -6.15 -5.49
C GLU A 150 9.99 -5.88 -4.51
N ASN A 151 10.76 -6.92 -4.18
CA ASN A 151 11.78 -6.88 -3.14
C ASN A 151 11.25 -6.40 -1.77
N ALA A 152 10.00 -6.72 -1.44
CA ALA A 152 9.32 -6.27 -0.22
C ALA A 152 9.16 -7.42 0.79
N ARG A 153 9.29 -7.09 2.08
CA ARG A 153 9.15 -8.04 3.19
C ARG A 153 8.31 -7.52 4.34
N ASN A 154 7.69 -8.43 5.08
CA ASN A 154 6.88 -8.11 6.27
C ASN A 154 5.73 -7.13 5.98
N CYS A 155 5.21 -7.12 4.75
CA CYS A 155 4.06 -6.29 4.38
C CYS A 155 2.75 -7.03 4.63
N THR A 156 1.69 -6.27 4.89
CA THR A 156 0.32 -6.77 4.94
C THR A 156 -0.48 -6.22 3.77
N VAL A 157 -1.04 -7.10 2.95
CA VAL A 157 -1.93 -6.79 1.83
C VAL A 157 -3.30 -7.38 2.13
N GLN A 158 -4.24 -6.55 2.58
CA GLN A 158 -5.51 -7.03 3.14
C GLN A 158 -6.74 -6.27 2.63
N ASP A 159 -7.86 -6.96 2.44
CA ASP A 159 -9.15 -6.34 2.10
C ASP A 159 -9.10 -5.49 0.80
N ASN A 160 -8.15 -5.75 -0.10
CA ASN A 160 -8.07 -5.02 -1.36
C ASN A 160 -8.93 -5.69 -2.43
N VAL A 161 -9.32 -4.92 -3.44
CA VAL A 161 -9.96 -5.40 -4.65
C VAL A 161 -9.00 -5.20 -5.82
N ALA A 162 -8.55 -6.29 -6.44
CA ALA A 162 -7.71 -6.29 -7.64
C ALA A 162 -8.51 -6.88 -8.81
N ARG A 163 -9.10 -6.02 -9.65
CA ARG A 163 -10.02 -6.46 -10.71
C ARG A 163 -9.80 -5.83 -12.07
N GLY A 164 -9.97 -6.59 -13.15
CA GLY A 164 -9.90 -6.03 -14.50
C GLY A 164 -8.51 -5.50 -14.85
N ASN A 165 -7.46 -6.05 -14.25
CA ASN A 165 -6.07 -5.70 -14.55
C ASN A 165 -5.45 -6.79 -15.44
N ALA A 166 -4.22 -6.61 -15.93
CA ALA A 166 -3.51 -7.72 -16.57
C ALA A 166 -3.22 -8.84 -15.56
N TYR A 167 -2.60 -8.48 -14.44
CA TYR A 167 -2.33 -9.37 -13.31
C TYR A 167 -3.11 -8.89 -12.07
N GLY A 168 -3.61 -9.78 -11.23
CA GLY A 168 -4.30 -9.38 -10.00
C GLY A 168 -3.33 -8.85 -8.94
N ILE A 169 -2.77 -9.76 -8.14
CA ILE A 169 -1.71 -9.46 -7.16
C ILE A 169 -0.46 -10.26 -7.51
N ASN A 170 0.68 -9.60 -7.62
CA ASN A 170 1.93 -10.19 -8.09
C ASN A 170 3.09 -9.90 -7.12
N LEU A 171 3.82 -10.94 -6.71
CA LEU A 171 4.98 -10.85 -5.83
C LEU A 171 6.23 -11.27 -6.61
N PHE A 172 7.23 -10.39 -6.61
CA PHE A 172 8.53 -10.64 -7.22
C PHE A 172 9.64 -10.45 -6.20
N ASN A 173 10.47 -11.47 -5.97
CA ASN A 173 11.55 -11.50 -4.99
C ASN A 173 11.13 -10.95 -3.61
N SER A 174 9.91 -11.24 -3.20
CA SER A 174 9.29 -10.67 -2.00
C SER A 174 8.87 -11.81 -1.09
N SER A 175 9.21 -11.75 0.20
CA SER A 175 9.01 -12.85 1.15
C SER A 175 8.47 -12.36 2.50
N ASP A 176 7.93 -13.27 3.31
CA ASP A 176 7.38 -12.97 4.63
C ASP A 176 6.27 -11.91 4.60
N ASN A 177 5.46 -11.88 3.53
CA ASN A 177 4.30 -11.00 3.43
C ASN A 177 2.99 -11.76 3.71
N ASP A 178 2.04 -11.06 4.33
CA ASP A 178 0.70 -11.58 4.62
C ASP A 178 -0.33 -11.01 3.64
N LEU A 179 -0.99 -11.88 2.88
CA LEU A 179 -2.00 -11.56 1.89
C LEU A 179 -3.29 -12.31 2.16
N TYR A 180 -4.31 -11.61 2.65
CA TYR A 180 -5.57 -12.25 3.00
C TYR A 180 -6.77 -11.31 2.83
N GLN A 181 -7.95 -11.89 2.65
CA GLN A 181 -9.21 -11.18 2.41
C GLN A 181 -9.21 -10.27 1.19
N ASN A 182 -8.30 -10.49 0.23
CA ASN A 182 -8.32 -9.76 -1.03
C ASN A 182 -9.31 -10.39 -2.02
N TRP A 183 -9.89 -9.55 -2.87
CA TRP A 183 -10.81 -9.93 -3.92
C TRP A 183 -10.12 -9.77 -5.27
N ILE A 184 -9.72 -10.88 -5.86
CA ILE A 184 -8.84 -10.90 -7.03
C ILE A 184 -9.60 -11.57 -8.18
N TYR A 185 -10.10 -10.80 -9.15
CA TYR A 185 -10.99 -11.36 -10.18
C TYR A 185 -11.03 -10.57 -11.48
N ASN A 186 -11.46 -11.22 -12.56
CA ASN A 186 -11.54 -10.64 -13.91
C ASN A 186 -10.19 -10.06 -14.38
N ASN A 187 -9.07 -10.62 -13.93
CA ASN A 187 -7.75 -10.26 -14.45
C ASN A 187 -7.46 -11.08 -15.72
N THR A 188 -6.78 -10.48 -16.69
CA THR A 188 -6.72 -11.06 -18.05
C THR A 188 -5.60 -12.07 -18.24
N VAL A 189 -4.57 -12.05 -17.40
CA VAL A 189 -3.45 -12.99 -17.43
C VAL A 189 -3.55 -14.00 -16.30
N ILE A 190 -3.50 -13.55 -15.05
CA ILE A 190 -3.60 -14.39 -13.86
C ILE A 190 -4.05 -13.58 -12.65
N ASP A 191 -4.75 -14.23 -11.71
CA ASP A 191 -5.17 -13.58 -10.47
C ASP A 191 -4.00 -13.40 -9.50
N ALA A 192 -3.21 -14.45 -9.24
CA ALA A 192 -2.12 -14.39 -8.26
C ALA A 192 -0.83 -15.06 -8.76
N PHE A 193 0.30 -14.40 -8.51
CA PHE A 193 1.64 -14.93 -8.74
C PHE A 193 2.55 -14.61 -7.56
N ASP A 194 3.42 -15.55 -7.22
CA ASP A 194 4.38 -15.49 -6.12
C ASP A 194 5.60 -16.35 -6.46
N ASP A 195 6.79 -15.77 -6.54
CA ASP A 195 8.04 -16.47 -6.83
C ASP A 195 8.90 -16.78 -5.59
N ASP A 196 8.41 -16.50 -4.39
CA ASP A 196 9.11 -16.74 -3.12
C ASP A 196 8.15 -17.24 -2.03
N PHE A 197 8.53 -17.17 -0.75
CA PHE A 197 7.74 -17.66 0.38
C PHE A 197 6.90 -16.55 1.02
N ASN A 198 5.56 -16.62 0.84
CA ASN A 198 4.60 -15.71 1.45
C ASN A 198 3.37 -16.44 2.01
N HIS A 199 2.58 -15.74 2.81
CA HIS A 199 1.37 -16.25 3.43
C HIS A 199 0.15 -15.70 2.70
N TRP A 200 -0.56 -16.55 1.95
CA TRP A 200 -1.76 -16.18 1.21
C TRP A 200 -3.06 -16.43 1.98
N ASP A 201 -2.96 -16.61 3.29
CA ASP A 201 -4.10 -16.71 4.21
C ASP A 201 -3.69 -16.32 5.64
N SER A 202 -4.69 -15.96 6.45
CA SER A 202 -4.51 -15.61 7.87
C SER A 202 -4.48 -16.79 8.83
N GLY A 203 -4.48 -18.03 8.32
CA GLY A 203 -4.73 -19.25 9.09
C GLY A 203 -6.21 -19.52 9.37
N VAL A 204 -7.10 -18.58 9.04
CA VAL A 204 -8.56 -18.70 9.20
C VAL A 204 -9.30 -18.35 7.92
N LYS A 205 -8.79 -17.37 7.17
CA LYS A 205 -9.41 -16.88 5.93
C LYS A 205 -8.35 -16.39 4.96
N GLY A 206 -8.52 -16.74 3.69
CA GLY A 206 -7.66 -16.39 2.58
C GLY A 206 -8.28 -15.34 1.66
N ASN A 207 -8.01 -15.46 0.37
CA ASN A 207 -8.38 -14.55 -0.69
C ASN A 207 -9.45 -15.18 -1.60
N TYR A 208 -10.16 -14.34 -2.33
CA TYR A 208 -11.03 -14.77 -3.42
C TYR A 208 -10.28 -14.68 -4.74
N TYR A 209 -10.36 -15.75 -5.54
CA TYR A 209 -9.77 -15.84 -6.87
C TYR A 209 -10.86 -16.10 -7.90
N GLY A 210 -11.09 -15.17 -8.82
CA GLY A 210 -12.14 -15.28 -9.83
C GLY A 210 -11.92 -16.42 -10.83
N SER A 211 -10.67 -16.85 -11.02
CA SER A 211 -10.29 -18.01 -11.83
C SER A 211 -10.45 -19.35 -11.11
N PHE A 212 -10.72 -19.35 -9.79
CA PHE A 212 -10.82 -20.56 -8.99
C PHE A 212 -12.27 -20.99 -8.81
N ASN A 213 -12.63 -22.12 -9.41
CA ASN A 213 -13.92 -22.75 -9.18
C ASN A 213 -13.79 -23.74 -8.02
N CYS A 214 -14.20 -23.30 -6.82
CA CYS A 214 -14.14 -24.10 -5.61
C CYS A 214 -15.54 -24.52 -5.11
N THR A 215 -15.57 -25.56 -4.30
CA THR A 215 -16.77 -26.01 -3.56
C THR A 215 -16.70 -25.58 -2.11
N ASP A 216 -17.87 -25.30 -1.53
CA ASP A 216 -18.07 -25.00 -0.11
C ASP A 216 -19.22 -25.89 0.37
N GLU A 217 -18.87 -27.09 0.83
CA GLU A 217 -19.81 -28.15 1.23
C GLU A 217 -20.45 -27.84 2.60
N ASN A 218 -19.75 -27.11 3.45
CA ASN A 218 -20.17 -26.80 4.81
C ASN A 218 -20.90 -25.42 4.93
N ASN A 219 -20.91 -24.63 3.85
CA ASN A 219 -21.48 -23.28 3.73
C ASN A 219 -20.88 -22.26 4.72
N ASP A 220 -19.60 -22.36 5.04
CA ASP A 220 -18.91 -21.43 5.94
C ASP A 220 -18.25 -20.23 5.21
N THR A 221 -18.45 -20.13 3.90
CA THR A 221 -17.89 -19.11 2.99
C THR A 221 -16.40 -19.29 2.66
N ILE A 222 -15.82 -20.44 2.98
CA ILE A 222 -14.45 -20.84 2.67
C ILE A 222 -14.51 -22.05 1.72
N CYS A 223 -13.61 -22.08 0.75
CA CYS A 223 -13.43 -23.20 -0.15
C CYS A 223 -12.84 -24.41 0.60
N ASP A 224 -13.38 -25.61 0.39
CA ASP A 224 -12.86 -26.85 1.00
C ASP A 224 -11.54 -27.34 0.37
N SER A 225 -11.13 -26.71 -0.73
CA SER A 225 -9.87 -26.98 -1.42
C SER A 225 -8.96 -25.76 -1.39
N ALA A 226 -7.69 -25.99 -1.07
CA ALA A 226 -6.65 -24.96 -1.16
C ALA A 226 -6.43 -24.49 -2.61
N TYR A 227 -6.03 -23.23 -2.76
CA TYR A 227 -5.65 -22.65 -4.04
C TYR A 227 -4.12 -22.52 -4.14
N ASN A 228 -3.52 -23.18 -5.12
CA ASN A 228 -2.09 -23.05 -5.38
C ASN A 228 -1.78 -21.71 -6.07
N ILE A 229 -0.81 -20.98 -5.54
CA ILE A 229 -0.33 -19.75 -6.15
C ILE A 229 0.71 -20.12 -7.21
N THR A 230 0.63 -19.47 -8.38
CA THR A 230 1.58 -19.75 -9.47
C THR A 230 2.94 -19.12 -9.18
N GLY A 231 4.03 -19.85 -9.45
CA GLY A 231 5.41 -19.37 -9.35
C GLY A 231 6.24 -20.25 -8.41
N ALA A 232 5.98 -20.18 -7.11
CA ALA A 232 6.63 -20.93 -6.04
C ALA A 232 5.67 -21.94 -5.37
N ALA A 233 6.11 -22.54 -4.26
CA ALA A 233 5.33 -23.51 -3.47
C ALA A 233 4.39 -22.83 -2.45
N SER A 234 3.84 -21.67 -2.79
CA SER A 234 2.86 -20.93 -1.97
C SER A 234 1.44 -21.37 -2.31
N PHE A 235 0.57 -21.43 -1.30
CA PHE A 235 -0.85 -21.75 -1.48
C PHE A 235 -1.70 -21.03 -0.43
N ASP A 236 -2.93 -20.72 -0.80
CA ASP A 236 -3.97 -20.25 0.12
C ASP A 236 -4.77 -21.47 0.60
N ARG A 237 -4.74 -21.71 1.92
CA ARG A 237 -5.43 -22.84 2.55
C ARG A 237 -6.92 -22.62 2.78
N TYR A 238 -7.35 -21.36 2.81
CA TYR A 238 -8.71 -20.97 3.15
C TYR A 238 -9.29 -19.99 2.12
N PRO A 239 -9.29 -20.30 0.80
CA PRO A 239 -9.77 -19.36 -0.19
C PRO A 239 -11.24 -19.01 0.06
N MET A 240 -11.64 -17.77 -0.19
CA MET A 240 -13.02 -17.32 -0.01
C MET A 240 -13.90 -17.74 -1.20
N VAL A 241 -15.18 -18.00 -0.95
CA VAL A 241 -16.16 -18.24 -2.02
C VAL A 241 -16.65 -16.95 -2.68
N GLY A 242 -17.00 -17.03 -3.98
CA GLY A 242 -17.44 -15.87 -4.77
C GLY A 242 -18.85 -15.37 -4.50
N SER A 243 -19.70 -16.12 -3.81
CA SER A 243 -21.08 -15.69 -3.49
C SER A 243 -21.12 -14.39 -2.65
N ALA A 244 -20.08 -14.16 -1.85
CA ALA A 244 -19.92 -12.93 -1.07
C ALA A 244 -19.55 -11.69 -1.93
N LEU A 245 -19.18 -11.85 -3.21
CA LEU A 245 -18.85 -10.72 -4.11
C LEU A 245 -20.04 -9.77 -4.31
N SER A 246 -21.25 -10.31 -4.30
CA SER A 246 -22.49 -9.53 -4.46
C SER A 246 -22.74 -8.51 -3.33
N LEU A 247 -22.08 -8.68 -2.18
CA LEU A 247 -22.16 -7.78 -1.03
C LEU A 247 -21.15 -6.62 -1.12
N LEU A 248 -20.05 -6.79 -1.87
CA LEU A 248 -18.99 -5.78 -2.05
C LEU A 248 -19.23 -4.83 -3.22
N LEU A 249 -20.14 -5.17 -4.13
CA LEU A 249 -20.49 -4.36 -5.29
C LEU A 249 -21.64 -3.37 -5.02
N ARG A 250 -21.99 -3.14 -3.75
CA ARG A 250 -23.05 -2.21 -3.31
C ARG A 250 -22.48 -0.96 -2.66
#